data_AF-A0A7R9DUX1-F1
#
_entry.id   AF-A0A7R9DUX1-F1
#
_cell.length_a   1.000
_cell.length_b   1.000
_cell.length_c   1.000
_cell.angle_alpha   90.00
_cell.angle_beta   90.00
_cell.angle_gamma   90.00
#
_symmetry.space_group_name_H-M   'P 1'
#
loop_
_entity.id
_entity.type
_entity.pdbx_description
1 polymer ?
#
loop_
_entity_poly.entity_id
_entity_poly.type
_entity_poly.pdbx_seq_one_letter_code
_entity_poly.pdbx_strand_id
1 'polypeptide(L)'
;MTLQGLKLLNGAPEVVPELEQFQRRLLSADESPLELPIPRCYHAHYAAPGEDAEGSLSESVLVLENLKSRGFRGADFSRGLTLREARAALEAVARLHALSLALKVREGRPLDERYPFLFQTARATDSYQQLVERGLPQLARFLERRPGLEAVLQSIAKLRPSTKELIASLLAPQEPMALITHTDFWCNNLLFRDEGDDERCACAVLDWQMVTYSRPTNDLALLLVSSLPTELRRRCTPDLLDRYWAELTATSTRLGVDVEGDLGYARDQLAEDYRRSQLLALLLCIGSVDVALGNALTEQRLVDVLQDLHQDGVLSPDLLAQ
;
A
#
# COMPACT_ATOMS: atom_id res chain seq x y z
N MET A 1 -5.12 17.75 -2.22
CA MET A 1 -5.07 16.55 -1.35
C MET A 1 -6.50 16.05 -1.19
N THR A 2 -6.73 14.74 -1.21
CA THR A 2 -8.10 14.19 -1.19
C THR A 2 -8.72 14.25 0.22
N LEU A 3 -10.04 14.21 0.29
CA LEU A 3 -10.83 14.19 1.53
C LEU A 3 -10.44 13.03 2.47
N GLN A 4 -10.02 11.91 1.90
CA GLN A 4 -9.68 10.66 2.59
C GLN A 4 -8.51 10.86 3.56
N GLY A 5 -7.38 11.37 3.07
CA GLY A 5 -6.17 11.55 3.89
C GLY A 5 -6.38 12.58 5.00
N LEU A 6 -7.15 13.63 4.74
CA LEU A 6 -7.51 14.64 5.73
C LEU A 6 -8.35 14.05 6.87
N LYS A 7 -9.35 13.22 6.53
CA LYS A 7 -10.20 12.55 7.51
C LYS A 7 -9.48 11.46 8.29
N LEU A 8 -8.60 10.70 7.64
CA LEU A 8 -7.79 9.69 8.33
C LEU A 8 -6.93 10.34 9.43
N LEU A 9 -6.27 11.46 9.11
CA LEU A 9 -5.28 12.08 9.97
C LEU A 9 -5.87 12.97 11.07
N ASN A 10 -6.94 13.73 10.78
CA ASN A 10 -7.51 14.67 11.76
C ASN A 10 -8.91 15.21 11.42
N GLY A 11 -9.69 14.52 10.57
CA GLY A 11 -11.03 14.97 10.18
C GLY A 11 -12.10 14.02 10.69
N ALA A 12 -13.13 14.52 11.35
CA ALA A 12 -14.15 13.69 11.97
C ALA A 12 -14.91 12.79 10.95
N PRO A 13 -15.13 11.50 11.25
CA PRO A 13 -14.59 10.75 12.40
C PRO A 13 -13.10 10.40 12.22
N GLU A 14 -12.32 10.62 13.30
CA GLU A 14 -10.85 10.59 13.34
C GLU A 14 -10.31 9.15 13.42
N VAL A 15 -9.66 8.61 12.38
CA VAL A 15 -9.13 7.23 12.44
C VAL A 15 -7.89 7.13 13.31
N VAL A 16 -6.87 7.98 13.09
CA VAL A 16 -5.59 7.85 13.82
C VAL A 16 -5.75 8.08 15.35
N PRO A 17 -6.36 9.19 15.81
CA PRO A 17 -6.66 9.38 17.25
C PRO A 17 -7.48 8.25 17.87
N GLU A 18 -8.44 7.69 17.12
CA GLU A 18 -9.25 6.57 17.60
C GLU A 18 -8.42 5.29 17.73
N LEU A 19 -7.57 4.98 16.74
CA LEU A 19 -6.65 3.85 16.81
C LEU A 19 -5.68 3.99 17.99
N GLU A 20 -5.18 5.20 18.27
CA GLU A 20 -4.37 5.50 19.47
C GLU A 20 -5.13 5.27 20.78
N GLN A 21 -6.40 5.70 20.85
CA GLN A 21 -7.23 5.46 22.03
C GLN A 21 -7.60 3.97 22.18
N PHE A 22 -7.86 3.29 21.07
CA PHE A 22 -8.22 1.88 21.03
C PHE A 22 -7.10 1.00 21.60
N GLN A 23 -5.85 1.16 21.14
CA GLN A 23 -4.73 0.39 21.68
C GLN A 23 -4.52 0.63 23.18
N ARG A 24 -4.67 1.87 23.68
CA ARG A 24 -4.51 2.18 25.11
C ARG A 24 -5.56 1.50 26.00
N ARG A 25 -6.72 1.11 25.44
CA ARG A 25 -7.75 0.35 26.16
C ARG A 25 -7.47 -1.14 26.19
N LEU A 26 -6.67 -1.66 25.27
CA LEU A 26 -6.36 -3.08 25.14
C LEU A 26 -5.06 -3.45 25.85
N LEU A 27 -4.04 -2.59 25.73
CA LEU A 27 -2.74 -2.81 26.34
C LEU A 27 -2.81 -2.61 27.85
N SER A 28 -2.07 -3.43 28.57
CA SER A 28 -1.91 -3.27 30.02
C SER A 28 -1.10 -2.00 30.35
N ALA A 29 -1.22 -1.50 31.59
CA ALA A 29 -0.55 -0.26 32.00
C ALA A 29 1.00 -0.32 31.90
N ASP A 30 1.56 -1.53 31.90
CA ASP A 30 3.01 -1.78 31.83
C ASP A 30 3.51 -1.96 30.38
N GLU A 31 2.60 -2.02 29.39
CA GLU A 31 2.95 -2.17 27.98
C GLU A 31 3.04 -0.83 27.26
N SER A 32 4.15 -0.63 26.55
CA SER A 32 4.32 0.54 25.68
C SER A 32 3.32 0.50 24.51
N PRO A 33 2.61 1.61 24.23
CA PRO A 33 1.80 1.75 23.04
C PRO A 33 2.59 1.47 21.76
N LEU A 34 1.91 0.93 20.75
CA LEU A 34 2.38 0.89 19.38
C LEU A 34 2.59 2.31 18.87
N GLU A 35 3.83 2.63 18.52
CA GLU A 35 4.14 3.87 17.80
C GLU A 35 3.60 3.74 16.37
N LEU A 36 2.65 4.61 16.02
CA LEU A 36 2.15 4.68 14.66
C LEU A 36 3.18 5.41 13.80
N PRO A 37 3.50 4.89 12.60
CA PRO A 37 4.49 5.50 11.71
C PRO A 37 3.89 6.71 10.98
N ILE A 38 3.07 7.52 11.65
CA ILE A 38 2.30 8.62 11.05
C ILE A 38 2.81 9.92 11.68
N PRO A 39 3.25 10.91 10.87
CA PRO A 39 3.62 12.21 11.41
C PRO A 39 2.46 12.84 12.16
N ARG A 40 2.73 13.56 13.24
CA ARG A 40 1.68 14.25 13.97
C ARG A 40 0.96 15.25 13.06
N CYS A 41 -0.36 15.14 12.99
CA CYS A 41 -1.18 16.14 12.31
C CYS A 41 -1.52 17.29 13.27
N TYR A 42 -1.14 18.51 12.91
CA TYR A 42 -1.47 19.71 13.67
C TYR A 42 -2.79 20.35 13.22
N HIS A 43 -3.13 20.23 11.93
CA HIS A 43 -4.35 20.78 11.37
C HIS A 43 -4.74 20.06 10.09
N ALA A 44 -6.02 19.75 9.92
CA ALA A 44 -6.59 19.30 8.67
C ALA A 44 -7.92 20.02 8.44
N HIS A 45 -8.13 20.53 7.22
CA HIS A 45 -9.36 21.19 6.83
C HIS A 45 -9.73 20.79 5.41
N TYR A 46 -11.02 20.56 5.19
CA TYR A 46 -11.61 20.37 3.86
C TYR A 46 -12.96 21.08 3.79
N ALA A 47 -13.13 21.93 2.78
CA ALA A 47 -14.42 22.49 2.42
C ALA A 47 -14.79 22.03 1.01
N ALA A 48 -15.92 21.33 0.89
CA ALA A 48 -16.50 21.01 -0.41
C ALA A 48 -17.00 22.29 -1.10
N PRO A 49 -17.07 22.31 -2.45
CA PRO A 49 -17.76 23.40 -3.16
C PRO A 49 -19.19 23.54 -2.63
N GLY A 50 -19.63 24.78 -2.38
CA GLY A 50 -21.03 25.05 -2.01
C GLY A 50 -21.95 24.77 -3.20
N GLU A 51 -23.13 24.21 -2.93
CA GLU A 51 -24.12 23.83 -3.96
C GLU A 51 -24.57 25.02 -4.85
N ASP A 52 -24.48 26.24 -4.33
CA ASP A 52 -24.95 27.48 -4.99
C ASP A 52 -23.83 28.33 -5.61
N ALA A 53 -22.58 27.85 -5.63
CA ALA A 53 -21.44 28.64 -6.12
C ALA A 53 -20.84 28.00 -7.37
N GLU A 54 -21.42 28.28 -8.54
CA GLU A 54 -20.76 28.06 -9.83
C GLU A 54 -19.36 28.71 -9.79
N GLY A 55 -18.33 27.87 -9.68
CA GLY A 55 -16.92 28.29 -9.64
C GLY A 55 -16.23 28.30 -8.28
N SER A 56 -16.88 27.88 -7.19
CA SER A 56 -16.18 27.71 -5.90
C SER A 56 -15.28 26.47 -5.94
N LEU A 57 -13.97 26.67 -5.80
CA LEU A 57 -12.99 25.59 -5.70
C LEU A 57 -13.06 24.96 -4.31
N SER A 58 -12.95 23.64 -4.24
CA SER A 58 -12.74 22.93 -2.97
C SER A 58 -11.49 23.46 -2.27
N GLU A 59 -11.59 23.79 -0.98
CA GLU A 59 -10.44 24.20 -0.16
C GLU A 59 -9.94 23.00 0.65
N SER A 60 -8.63 22.79 0.65
CA SER A 60 -8.00 21.74 1.47
C SER A 60 -6.69 22.23 2.09
N VAL A 61 -6.54 22.05 3.40
CA VAL A 61 -5.33 22.43 4.16
C VAL A 61 -4.91 21.25 5.03
N LEU A 62 -3.63 20.88 4.97
CA LEU A 62 -3.03 19.91 5.89
C LEU A 62 -1.72 20.48 6.44
N VAL A 63 -1.55 20.39 7.76
CA VAL A 63 -0.34 20.80 8.48
C VAL A 63 0.16 19.62 9.30
N LEU A 64 1.32 19.09 8.93
CA LEU A 64 1.97 17.93 9.57
C LEU A 64 3.26 18.32 10.27
N GLU A 65 3.70 17.46 11.18
CA GLU A 65 5.05 17.47 11.76
C GLU A 65 6.12 17.44 10.66
N ASN A 66 7.07 18.38 10.75
CA ASN A 66 8.24 18.36 9.89
C ASN A 66 9.26 17.33 10.40
N LEU A 67 9.20 16.11 9.87
CA LEU A 67 10.08 15.02 10.28
C LEU A 67 11.55 15.21 9.84
N LYS A 68 11.85 16.12 8.90
CA LYS A 68 13.24 16.37 8.47
C LYS A 68 14.11 16.87 9.62
N SER A 69 13.54 17.66 10.53
CA SER A 69 14.26 18.16 11.73
C SER A 69 14.65 17.04 12.70
N ARG A 70 13.96 15.88 12.62
CA ARG A 70 14.25 14.67 13.38
C ARG A 70 15.19 13.71 12.66
N GLY A 71 15.74 14.10 11.50
CA GLY A 71 16.67 13.29 10.71
C GLY A 71 16.01 12.32 9.73
N PHE A 72 14.69 12.40 9.51
CA PHE A 72 14.01 11.62 8.49
C PHE A 72 14.32 12.13 7.07
N ARG A 73 14.59 11.21 6.15
CA ARG A 73 14.88 11.47 4.73
C ARG A 73 14.05 10.58 3.82
N GLY A 74 13.64 11.11 2.67
CA GLY A 74 12.97 10.32 1.64
C GLY A 74 13.94 9.37 0.95
N ALA A 75 13.39 8.29 0.39
CA ALA A 75 14.14 7.39 -0.47
C ALA A 75 14.39 8.01 -1.86
N ASP A 76 15.48 7.59 -2.50
CA ASP A 76 15.71 7.87 -3.92
C ASP A 76 15.03 6.77 -4.74
N PHE A 77 13.91 7.12 -5.39
CA PHE A 77 13.14 6.18 -6.22
C PHE A 77 13.99 5.46 -7.26
N SER A 78 14.98 6.15 -7.85
CA SER A 78 15.82 5.58 -8.91
C SER A 78 16.75 4.48 -8.39
N ARG A 79 17.23 4.63 -7.16
CA ARG A 79 18.04 3.62 -6.47
C ARG A 79 17.20 2.54 -5.82
N GLY A 80 15.96 2.86 -5.43
CA GLY A 80 15.10 1.98 -4.65
C GLY A 80 15.52 1.88 -3.18
N LEU A 81 14.73 1.15 -2.42
CA LEU A 81 14.94 0.92 -0.99
C LEU A 81 16.11 -0.02 -0.74
N THR A 82 16.88 0.28 0.31
CA THR A 82 17.78 -0.68 0.93
C THR A 82 16.99 -1.77 1.66
N LEU A 83 17.65 -2.89 1.98
CA LEU A 83 17.00 -3.98 2.74
C LEU A 83 16.49 -3.51 4.11
N ARG A 84 17.23 -2.61 4.76
CA ARG A 84 16.85 -2.03 6.06
C ARG A 84 15.60 -1.16 5.96
N GLU A 85 15.54 -0.29 4.95
CA GLU A 85 14.38 0.56 4.70
C GLU A 85 13.16 -0.29 4.33
N ALA A 86 13.32 -1.33 3.50
CA ALA A 86 12.24 -2.25 3.17
C ALA A 86 11.69 -3.00 4.40
N ARG A 87 12.57 -3.49 5.29
CA ARG A 87 12.16 -4.11 6.57
C ARG A 87 11.41 -3.13 7.46
N ALA A 88 11.94 -1.92 7.62
CA ALA A 88 11.33 -0.88 8.44
C ALA A 88 9.93 -0.47 7.92
N ALA A 89 9.78 -0.36 6.59
CA ALA A 89 8.49 -0.08 5.96
C ALA A 89 7.47 -1.20 6.21
N LEU A 90 7.88 -2.45 6.05
CA LEU A 90 6.99 -3.60 6.27
C LEU A 90 6.57 -3.75 7.74
N GLU A 91 7.48 -3.51 8.68
CA GLU A 91 7.15 -3.51 10.11
C GLU A 91 6.20 -2.36 10.47
N ALA A 92 6.45 -1.16 9.91
CA ALA A 92 5.62 0.01 10.12
C ALA A 92 4.18 -0.23 9.66
N VAL A 93 3.99 -0.77 8.45
CA VAL A 93 2.65 -1.06 7.92
C VAL A 93 2.01 -2.26 8.61
N ALA A 94 2.78 -3.27 9.02
CA ALA A 94 2.27 -4.42 9.78
C ALA A 94 1.61 -4.00 11.10
N ARG A 95 2.19 -3.01 11.81
CA ARG A 95 1.60 -2.49 13.06
C ARG A 95 0.25 -1.82 12.82
N LEU A 96 0.13 -1.04 11.74
CA LEU A 96 -1.13 -0.40 11.35
C LEU A 96 -2.19 -1.42 10.90
N HIS A 97 -1.77 -2.42 10.12
CA HIS A 97 -2.62 -3.53 9.72
C HIS A 97 -3.12 -4.30 10.94
N ALA A 98 -2.25 -4.70 11.87
CA ALA A 98 -2.64 -5.39 13.09
C ALA A 98 -3.64 -4.57 13.92
N LEU A 99 -3.42 -3.25 14.04
CA LEU A 99 -4.30 -2.39 14.82
C LEU A 99 -5.69 -2.22 14.21
N SER A 100 -5.77 -2.03 12.89
CA SER A 100 -7.06 -1.98 12.19
C SER A 100 -7.76 -3.34 12.15
N LEU A 101 -7.02 -4.43 12.00
CA LEU A 101 -7.57 -5.79 12.09
C LEU A 101 -8.16 -6.06 13.47
N ALA A 102 -7.45 -5.72 14.54
CA ALA A 102 -7.93 -5.88 15.90
C ALA A 102 -9.17 -5.03 16.17
N LEU A 103 -9.21 -3.79 15.66
CA LEU A 103 -10.41 -2.94 15.74
C LEU A 103 -11.61 -3.62 15.07
N LYS A 104 -11.45 -4.09 13.83
CA LYS A 104 -12.51 -4.80 13.11
C LYS A 104 -13.02 -6.02 13.88
N VAL A 105 -12.12 -6.88 14.35
CA VAL A 105 -12.46 -8.09 15.09
C VAL A 105 -13.26 -7.76 16.34
N ARG A 106 -12.86 -6.74 17.10
CA ARG A 106 -13.54 -6.31 18.33
C ARG A 106 -14.93 -5.73 18.07
N GLU A 107 -15.11 -5.07 16.94
CA GLU A 107 -16.38 -4.44 16.58
C GLU A 107 -17.36 -5.39 15.89
N GLY A 108 -16.85 -6.46 15.29
CA GLY A 108 -17.68 -7.45 14.58
C GLY A 108 -18.36 -6.89 13.33
N ARG A 109 -17.81 -5.84 12.72
CA ARG A 109 -18.32 -5.25 11.46
C ARG A 109 -17.19 -4.73 10.56
N PRO A 110 -17.41 -4.63 9.24
CA PRO A 110 -16.46 -4.05 8.29
C PRO A 110 -16.09 -2.60 8.62
N LEU A 111 -14.84 -2.22 8.34
CA LEU A 111 -14.34 -0.87 8.67
C LEU A 111 -14.76 0.20 7.64
N ASP A 112 -15.10 -0.17 6.42
CA ASP A 112 -15.70 0.73 5.42
C ASP A 112 -17.13 1.16 5.77
N GLU A 113 -17.88 0.32 6.51
CA GLU A 113 -19.16 0.72 7.11
C GLU A 113 -18.97 1.73 8.26
N ARG A 114 -17.93 1.53 9.08
CA ARG A 114 -17.59 2.46 10.18
C ARG A 114 -17.04 3.78 9.66
N TYR A 115 -16.17 3.71 8.67
CA TYR A 115 -15.46 4.85 8.08
C TYR A 115 -15.89 5.03 6.62
N PRO A 116 -17.11 5.53 6.36
CA PRO A 116 -17.65 5.64 5.00
C PRO A 116 -16.85 6.60 4.10
N PHE A 117 -15.95 7.40 4.69
CA PHE A 117 -15.05 8.26 3.95
C PHE A 117 -13.86 7.53 3.32
N LEU A 118 -13.55 6.30 3.76
CA LEU A 118 -12.51 5.46 3.13
C LEU A 118 -12.76 5.36 1.63
N PHE A 119 -11.68 5.23 0.85
CA PHE A 119 -11.78 5.28 -0.59
C PHE A 119 -12.55 4.06 -1.12
N GLN A 120 -13.82 4.28 -1.43
CA GLN A 120 -14.76 3.23 -1.82
C GLN A 120 -14.25 2.44 -3.02
N THR A 121 -14.32 1.11 -2.95
CA THR A 121 -13.75 0.19 -3.96
C THR A 121 -14.18 0.53 -5.38
N ALA A 122 -15.45 0.92 -5.60
CA ALA A 122 -15.94 1.31 -6.92
C ALA A 122 -15.24 2.59 -7.46
N ARG A 123 -15.09 3.62 -6.63
CA ARG A 123 -14.40 4.87 -7.00
C ARG A 123 -12.91 4.65 -7.20
N ALA A 124 -12.31 3.80 -6.35
CA ALA A 124 -10.92 3.38 -6.49
C ALA A 124 -10.70 2.64 -7.81
N THR A 125 -11.60 1.73 -8.15
CA THR A 125 -11.58 0.98 -9.41
C THR A 125 -11.61 1.91 -10.62
N ASP A 126 -12.56 2.86 -10.66
CA ASP A 126 -12.66 3.80 -11.77
C ASP A 126 -11.40 4.68 -11.89
N SER A 127 -10.87 5.14 -10.76
CA SER A 127 -9.65 5.96 -10.74
C SER A 127 -8.42 5.18 -11.24
N TYR A 128 -8.26 3.94 -10.79
CA TYR A 128 -7.16 3.06 -11.22
C TYR A 128 -7.29 2.68 -12.69
N GLN A 129 -8.52 2.41 -13.16
CA GLN A 129 -8.78 2.10 -14.57
C GLN A 129 -8.36 3.26 -15.47
N GLN A 130 -8.69 4.50 -15.10
CA GLN A 130 -8.28 5.69 -15.86
C GLN A 130 -6.75 5.84 -15.91
N LEU A 131 -6.06 5.58 -14.81
CA LEU A 131 -4.59 5.59 -14.77
C LEU A 131 -4.03 4.53 -15.72
N VAL A 132 -4.52 3.29 -15.65
CA VAL A 132 -4.10 2.18 -16.50
C VAL A 132 -4.34 2.48 -17.98
N GLU A 133 -5.49 3.04 -18.36
CA GLU A 133 -5.81 3.43 -19.74
C GLU A 133 -4.83 4.48 -20.30
N ARG A 134 -4.38 5.40 -19.45
CA ARG A 134 -3.37 6.42 -19.80
C ARG A 134 -1.97 5.83 -19.92
N GLY A 135 -1.64 4.87 -19.06
CA GLY A 135 -0.30 4.28 -18.94
C GLY A 135 0.00 3.19 -19.96
N LEU A 136 -0.98 2.32 -20.26
CA LEU A 136 -0.83 1.17 -21.14
C LEU A 136 -0.24 1.52 -22.52
N PRO A 137 -0.70 2.57 -23.24
CA PRO A 137 -0.14 2.92 -24.54
C PRO A 137 1.34 3.35 -24.46
N GLN A 138 1.74 3.99 -23.35
CA GLN A 138 3.12 4.42 -23.14
C GLN A 138 4.02 3.21 -22.87
N LEU A 139 3.55 2.30 -22.02
CA LEU A 139 4.26 1.05 -21.75
C LEU A 139 4.41 0.21 -23.03
N ALA A 140 3.34 0.06 -23.82
CA ALA A 140 3.39 -0.70 -25.07
C ALA A 140 4.48 -0.16 -26.02
N ARG A 141 4.50 1.16 -26.26
CA ARG A 141 5.52 1.82 -27.09
C ARG A 141 6.94 1.64 -26.54
N PHE A 142 7.08 1.61 -25.22
CA PHE A 142 8.37 1.37 -24.58
C PHE A 142 8.86 -0.06 -24.82
N LEU A 143 7.97 -1.05 -24.68
CA LEU A 143 8.29 -2.47 -24.88
C LEU A 143 8.53 -2.82 -26.36
N GLU A 144 7.75 -2.26 -27.29
CA GLU A 144 7.92 -2.48 -28.74
C GLU A 144 9.31 -2.11 -29.26
N ARG A 145 10.01 -1.20 -28.57
CA ARG A 145 11.36 -0.76 -28.95
C ARG A 145 12.46 -1.64 -28.39
N ARG A 146 12.13 -2.71 -27.65
CA ARG A 146 13.08 -3.55 -26.92
C ARG A 146 12.91 -5.02 -27.35
N PRO A 147 13.88 -5.59 -28.09
CA PRO A 147 13.83 -6.99 -28.49
C PRO A 147 13.76 -7.94 -27.29
N GLY A 148 13.00 -9.02 -27.40
CA GLY A 148 12.88 -10.05 -26.36
C GLY A 148 11.78 -9.80 -25.32
N LEU A 149 11.01 -8.72 -25.47
CA LEU A 149 9.86 -8.41 -24.61
C LEU A 149 8.51 -8.67 -25.29
N GLU A 150 8.50 -9.36 -26.44
CA GLU A 150 7.28 -9.60 -27.23
C GLU A 150 6.26 -10.45 -26.46
N ALA A 151 6.72 -11.49 -25.75
CA ALA A 151 5.85 -12.35 -24.94
C ALA A 151 5.23 -11.59 -23.76
N VAL A 152 6.02 -10.74 -23.10
CA VAL A 152 5.57 -9.85 -22.01
C VAL A 152 4.51 -8.87 -22.54
N LEU A 153 4.79 -8.21 -23.67
CA LEU A 153 3.85 -7.29 -24.31
C LEU A 153 2.54 -7.99 -24.67
N GLN A 154 2.61 -9.22 -25.21
CA GLN A 154 1.42 -10.02 -25.50
C GLN A 154 0.62 -10.37 -24.24
N SER A 155 1.27 -10.73 -23.14
CA SER A 155 0.60 -10.98 -21.85
C SER A 155 -0.13 -9.73 -21.35
N ILE A 156 0.52 -8.56 -21.36
CA ILE A 156 -0.11 -7.29 -20.94
C ILE A 156 -1.29 -6.95 -21.85
N ALA A 157 -1.14 -7.13 -23.18
CA ALA A 157 -2.21 -6.88 -24.13
C ALA A 157 -3.45 -7.76 -23.88
N LYS A 158 -3.27 -9.00 -23.40
CA LYS A 158 -4.37 -9.90 -23.02
C LYS A 158 -5.11 -9.45 -21.75
N LEU A 159 -4.46 -8.73 -20.84
CA LEU A 159 -5.09 -8.20 -19.63
C LEU A 159 -5.99 -6.99 -19.92
N ARG A 160 -5.64 -6.20 -20.94
CA ARG A 160 -6.30 -4.92 -21.28
C ARG A 160 -7.84 -4.97 -21.32
N PRO A 161 -8.50 -5.97 -21.93
CA PRO A 161 -9.96 -5.98 -22.00
C PRO A 161 -10.67 -6.15 -20.66
N SER A 162 -9.97 -6.62 -19.62
CA SER A 162 -10.54 -7.00 -18.33
C SER A 162 -9.94 -6.19 -17.17
N THR A 163 -9.17 -5.13 -17.43
CA THR A 163 -8.45 -4.40 -16.37
C THR A 163 -9.39 -3.84 -15.32
N LYS A 164 -10.58 -3.38 -15.69
CA LYS A 164 -11.55 -2.80 -14.75
C LYS A 164 -12.06 -3.85 -13.78
N GLU A 165 -12.49 -5.01 -14.30
CA GLU A 165 -12.97 -6.14 -13.49
C GLU A 165 -11.86 -6.67 -12.58
N LEU A 166 -10.62 -6.73 -13.09
CA LEU A 166 -9.46 -7.15 -12.32
C LEU A 166 -9.16 -6.21 -11.17
N ILE A 167 -9.13 -4.90 -11.43
CA ILE A 167 -8.91 -3.90 -10.40
C ILE A 167 -10.01 -4.01 -9.33
N ALA A 168 -11.27 -4.13 -9.74
CA ALA A 168 -12.39 -4.29 -8.81
C ALA A 168 -12.22 -5.52 -7.92
N SER A 169 -11.87 -6.67 -8.51
CA SER A 169 -11.66 -7.92 -7.79
C SER A 169 -10.48 -7.85 -6.82
N LEU A 170 -9.36 -7.24 -7.24
CA LEU A 170 -8.14 -7.17 -6.44
C LEU A 170 -8.21 -6.12 -5.31
N LEU A 171 -9.02 -5.08 -5.49
CA LEU A 171 -9.33 -4.08 -4.45
C LEU A 171 -10.45 -4.53 -3.52
N ALA A 172 -11.25 -5.53 -3.91
CA ALA A 172 -12.33 -6.01 -3.07
C ALA A 172 -11.78 -6.51 -1.72
N PRO A 173 -12.42 -6.12 -0.60
CA PRO A 173 -12.08 -6.69 0.71
C PRO A 173 -12.24 -8.21 0.68
N GLN A 174 -11.28 -8.92 1.29
CA GLN A 174 -11.40 -10.37 1.51
C GLN A 174 -11.31 -10.69 3.00
N GLU A 175 -12.42 -11.13 3.57
CA GLU A 175 -12.46 -11.62 4.94
C GLU A 175 -11.74 -12.97 5.06
N PRO A 176 -11.10 -13.25 6.22
CA PRO A 176 -11.13 -12.48 7.47
C PRO A 176 -10.00 -11.45 7.60
N MET A 177 -9.17 -11.27 6.57
CA MET A 177 -7.99 -10.40 6.64
C MET A 177 -8.19 -8.99 6.09
N ALA A 178 -9.39 -8.65 5.61
CA ALA A 178 -9.69 -7.28 5.20
C ALA A 178 -9.52 -6.30 6.36
N LEU A 179 -8.82 -5.20 6.08
CA LEU A 179 -8.39 -4.20 7.07
C LEU A 179 -8.10 -2.86 6.38
N ILE A 180 -7.69 -1.83 7.14
CA ILE A 180 -7.32 -0.53 6.54
C ILE A 180 -5.94 -0.64 5.90
N THR A 181 -5.89 -0.42 4.59
CA THR A 181 -4.68 -0.43 3.77
C THR A 181 -4.38 0.97 3.23
N HIS A 182 -3.10 1.31 3.12
CA HIS A 182 -2.64 2.60 2.58
C HIS A 182 -2.92 2.72 1.08
N THR A 183 -2.73 1.64 0.31
CA THR A 183 -2.89 1.44 -1.15
C THR A 183 -2.07 2.30 -2.09
N ASP A 184 -1.42 3.34 -1.56
CA ASP A 184 -0.33 4.06 -2.22
C ASP A 184 1.00 3.87 -1.47
N PHE A 185 1.27 2.64 -1.02
CA PHE A 185 2.43 2.29 -0.17
C PHE A 185 3.70 2.01 -0.99
N TRP A 186 4.39 3.07 -1.43
CA TRP A 186 5.64 3.01 -2.19
C TRP A 186 6.67 4.02 -1.66
N CYS A 187 7.94 3.88 -2.06
CA CYS A 187 9.06 4.55 -1.40
C CYS A 187 8.98 6.09 -1.33
N ASN A 188 8.30 6.75 -2.25
CA ASN A 188 8.18 8.22 -2.22
C ASN A 188 7.24 8.72 -1.13
N ASN A 189 6.34 7.87 -0.66
CA ASN A 189 5.46 8.15 0.47
C ASN A 189 6.08 7.72 1.81
N LEU A 190 7.35 7.30 1.81
CA LEU A 190 8.06 6.83 2.99
C LEU A 190 9.25 7.73 3.31
N LEU A 191 9.39 8.05 4.59
CA LEU A 191 10.57 8.68 5.14
C LEU A 191 11.28 7.73 6.09
N PHE A 192 12.60 7.76 6.08
CA PHE A 192 13.44 6.87 6.85
C PHE A 192 14.42 7.64 7.73
N ARG A 193 14.68 7.13 8.92
CA ARG A 193 15.69 7.67 9.84
C ARG A 193 16.54 6.54 10.37
N ASP A 194 17.85 6.70 10.26
CA ASP A 194 18.82 5.77 10.84
C ASP A 194 18.80 5.86 12.38
N GLU A 195 18.78 4.70 13.06
CA GLU A 195 18.67 4.65 14.54
C GLU A 195 20.02 4.46 15.24
N GLY A 196 21.12 4.76 14.57
CA GLY A 196 22.48 4.74 15.14
C GLY A 196 23.15 3.36 15.19
N ASP A 197 22.41 2.27 14.99
CA ASP A 197 22.95 0.95 14.67
C ASP A 197 22.81 0.69 13.16
N ASP A 198 23.82 0.04 12.57
CA ASP A 198 23.93 -0.21 11.13
C ASP A 198 22.85 -1.16 10.59
N GLU A 199 21.96 -1.69 11.45
CA GLU A 199 20.86 -2.56 11.06
C GLU A 199 19.45 -1.97 11.24
N ARG A 200 19.27 -0.91 12.04
CA ARG A 200 17.91 -0.42 12.40
C ARG A 200 17.55 0.87 11.70
N CYS A 201 16.31 0.97 11.26
CA CYS A 201 15.78 2.13 10.56
C CYS A 201 14.33 2.36 11.03
N ALA A 202 14.00 3.60 11.37
CA ALA A 202 12.62 4.01 11.61
C ALA A 202 11.98 4.42 10.29
N CYS A 203 10.70 4.09 10.10
CA CYS A 203 9.92 4.46 8.92
C CYS A 203 8.73 5.33 9.33
N ALA A 204 8.49 6.41 8.60
CA ALA A 204 7.28 7.21 8.67
C ALA A 204 6.58 7.20 7.30
N VAL A 205 5.25 7.13 7.33
CA VAL A 205 4.37 6.95 6.19
C VAL A 205 3.56 8.23 5.98
N LEU A 206 3.62 8.74 4.76
CA LEU A 206 2.98 9.96 4.30
C LEU A 206 1.89 9.64 3.27
N ASP A 207 1.10 10.65 2.94
CA ASP A 207 0.14 10.63 1.83
C ASP A 207 -0.92 9.52 1.87
N TRP A 208 -1.78 9.63 2.89
CA TRP A 208 -2.88 8.72 3.16
C TRP A 208 -4.11 8.94 2.27
N GLN A 209 -3.95 9.53 1.08
CA GLN A 209 -5.05 9.99 0.24
C GLN A 209 -5.87 8.87 -0.42
N MET A 210 -5.28 7.68 -0.54
CA MET A 210 -5.89 6.50 -1.19
C MET A 210 -6.42 5.48 -0.18
N VAL A 211 -6.28 5.74 1.13
CA VAL A 211 -6.61 4.79 2.19
C VAL A 211 -8.00 4.16 2.01
N THR A 212 -8.05 2.84 2.08
CA THR A 212 -9.27 2.05 1.82
C THR A 212 -9.31 0.81 2.70
N TYR A 213 -10.46 0.13 2.68
CA TYR A 213 -10.66 -1.18 3.28
C TYR A 213 -10.36 -2.25 2.23
N SER A 214 -9.25 -2.97 2.37
CA SER A 214 -8.85 -3.99 1.39
C SER A 214 -7.93 -5.05 2.02
N ARG A 215 -7.29 -5.87 1.17
CA ARG A 215 -6.39 -6.95 1.59
C ARG A 215 -5.00 -6.39 1.94
N PRO A 216 -4.38 -6.82 3.06
CA PRO A 216 -3.09 -6.28 3.51
C PRO A 216 -1.96 -6.46 2.49
N THR A 217 -2.02 -7.51 1.68
CA THR A 217 -1.02 -7.84 0.67
C THR A 217 -0.95 -6.82 -0.46
N ASN A 218 -1.96 -5.97 -0.64
CA ASN A 218 -1.93 -4.89 -1.63
C ASN A 218 -0.83 -3.86 -1.34
N ASP A 219 -0.65 -3.50 -0.07
CA ASP A 219 0.44 -2.59 0.33
C ASP A 219 1.81 -3.26 0.15
N LEU A 220 1.92 -4.55 0.47
CA LEU A 220 3.19 -5.27 0.39
C LEU A 220 3.61 -5.46 -1.06
N ALA A 221 2.66 -5.86 -1.92
CA ALA A 221 2.89 -6.02 -3.34
C ALA A 221 3.32 -4.70 -3.98
N LEU A 222 2.62 -3.61 -3.69
CA LEU A 222 2.98 -2.30 -4.24
C LEU A 222 4.40 -1.89 -3.82
N LEU A 223 4.75 -1.99 -2.53
CA LEU A 223 6.08 -1.67 -2.04
C LEU A 223 7.15 -2.54 -2.72
N LEU A 224 6.99 -3.86 -2.65
CA LEU A 224 8.01 -4.80 -3.12
C LEU A 224 8.20 -4.74 -4.64
N VAL A 225 7.14 -4.52 -5.41
CA VAL A 225 7.20 -4.43 -6.88
C VAL A 225 7.76 -3.07 -7.34
N SER A 226 7.31 -1.96 -6.74
CA SER A 226 7.64 -0.62 -7.24
C SER A 226 8.96 -0.07 -6.70
N SER A 227 9.36 -0.49 -5.50
CA SER A 227 10.33 0.27 -4.69
C SER A 227 11.64 -0.46 -4.41
N LEU A 228 11.72 -1.77 -4.67
CA LEU A 228 12.95 -2.55 -4.41
C LEU A 228 13.81 -2.67 -5.68
N PRO A 229 15.15 -2.61 -5.56
CA PRO A 229 16.06 -3.04 -6.63
C PRO A 229 15.77 -4.48 -7.07
N THR A 230 15.97 -4.78 -8.36
CA THR A 230 15.67 -6.09 -8.95
C THR A 230 16.27 -7.26 -8.16
N GLU A 231 17.57 -7.20 -7.88
CA GLU A 231 18.31 -8.27 -7.20
C GLU A 231 17.82 -8.48 -5.77
N LEU A 232 17.46 -7.38 -5.09
CA LEU A 232 16.95 -7.42 -3.73
C LEU A 232 15.53 -7.98 -3.71
N ARG A 233 14.65 -7.56 -4.63
CA ARG A 233 13.30 -8.11 -4.78
C ARG A 233 13.36 -9.62 -5.03
N ARG A 234 14.14 -10.07 -6.00
CA ARG A 234 14.27 -11.50 -6.34
C ARG A 234 14.80 -12.33 -5.19
N ARG A 235 15.80 -11.84 -4.47
CA ARG A 235 16.47 -12.60 -3.40
C ARG A 235 15.71 -12.57 -2.07
N CYS A 236 15.11 -11.45 -1.71
CA CYS A 236 14.67 -11.18 -0.33
C CYS A 236 13.15 -11.12 -0.16
N THR A 237 12.33 -11.22 -1.22
CA THR A 237 10.86 -11.19 -1.09
C THR A 237 10.32 -12.22 -0.07
N PRO A 238 10.74 -13.51 -0.09
CA PRO A 238 10.27 -14.48 0.91
C PRO A 238 10.55 -14.04 2.36
N ASP A 239 11.80 -13.66 2.64
CA ASP A 239 12.22 -13.20 3.98
C ASP A 239 11.49 -11.92 4.42
N LEU A 240 11.20 -11.01 3.48
CA LEU A 240 10.47 -9.77 3.73
C LEU A 240 9.00 -10.05 4.07
N LEU A 241 8.37 -11.01 3.39
CA LEU A 241 7.02 -11.47 3.73
C LEU A 241 6.98 -12.17 5.09
N ASP A 242 8.00 -12.97 5.41
CA ASP A 242 8.12 -13.59 6.74
C ASP A 242 8.27 -12.55 7.84
N ARG A 243 9.04 -11.49 7.58
CA ARG A 243 9.21 -10.39 8.54
C ARG A 243 7.92 -9.62 8.76
N TYR A 244 7.19 -9.29 7.70
CA TYR A 244 5.87 -8.68 7.80
C TYR A 244 4.92 -9.57 8.61
N TRP A 245 4.88 -10.86 8.30
CA TRP A 245 4.00 -11.82 8.98
C TRP A 245 4.29 -11.94 10.47
N ALA A 246 5.58 -12.02 10.84
CA ALA A 246 5.99 -12.08 12.24
C ALA A 246 5.58 -10.82 13.01
N GLU A 247 5.76 -9.63 12.43
CA GLU A 247 5.35 -8.38 13.08
C GLU A 247 3.82 -8.27 13.19
N LEU A 248 3.08 -8.63 12.13
CA LEU A 248 1.62 -8.61 12.10
C LEU A 248 1.03 -9.51 13.18
N THR A 249 1.47 -10.78 13.24
CA THR A 249 0.95 -11.76 14.20
C THR A 249 1.34 -11.44 15.64
N ALA A 250 2.60 -11.05 15.89
CA ALA A 250 3.03 -10.61 17.21
C ALA A 250 2.25 -9.38 17.69
N THR A 251 2.05 -8.38 16.82
CA THR A 251 1.29 -7.17 17.16
C THR A 251 -0.19 -7.49 17.37
N SER A 252 -0.79 -8.35 16.53
CA SER A 252 -2.20 -8.74 16.67
C SER A 252 -2.43 -9.51 17.97
N THR A 253 -1.50 -10.40 18.34
CA THR A 253 -1.54 -11.15 19.61
C THR A 253 -1.49 -10.20 20.80
N ARG A 254 -0.63 -9.18 20.78
CA ARG A 254 -0.59 -8.13 21.81
C ARG A 254 -1.90 -7.34 21.92
N LEU A 255 -2.66 -7.23 20.83
CA LEU A 255 -3.99 -6.60 20.79
C LEU A 255 -5.13 -7.60 21.08
N GLY A 256 -4.79 -8.85 21.43
CA GLY A 256 -5.73 -9.90 21.79
C GLY A 256 -6.48 -10.49 20.59
N VAL A 257 -5.80 -10.62 19.45
CA VAL A 257 -6.28 -11.35 18.26
C VAL A 257 -5.21 -12.35 17.83
N ASP A 258 -5.55 -13.64 17.84
CA ASP A 258 -4.73 -14.69 17.25
C ASP A 258 -5.10 -14.83 15.76
N VAL A 259 -4.24 -14.37 14.86
CA VAL A 259 -4.54 -14.40 13.41
C VAL A 259 -4.69 -15.84 12.90
N GLU A 260 -3.88 -16.76 13.38
CA GLU A 260 -3.95 -18.16 12.93
C GLU A 260 -5.09 -18.89 13.63
N GLY A 261 -5.22 -18.71 14.95
CA GLY A 261 -6.23 -19.40 15.77
C GLY A 261 -7.65 -18.85 15.60
N ASP A 262 -7.84 -17.53 15.68
CA ASP A 262 -9.16 -16.89 15.65
C ASP A 262 -9.65 -16.67 14.22
N LEU A 263 -8.75 -16.35 13.28
CA LEU A 263 -9.10 -16.02 11.89
C LEU A 263 -8.83 -17.16 10.91
N GLY A 264 -8.12 -18.22 11.31
CA GLY A 264 -7.80 -19.33 10.41
C GLY A 264 -6.98 -18.91 9.19
N TYR A 265 -6.17 -17.85 9.33
CA TYR A 265 -5.33 -17.32 8.26
C TYR A 265 -3.87 -17.57 8.59
N ALA A 266 -3.18 -18.33 7.75
CA ALA A 266 -1.81 -18.76 7.95
C ALA A 266 -0.82 -18.07 6.98
N ARG A 267 0.47 -18.24 7.27
CA ARG A 267 1.56 -17.62 6.49
C ARG A 267 1.55 -18.00 5.01
N ASP A 268 1.21 -19.23 4.66
CA ASP A 268 1.16 -19.69 3.27
C ASP A 268 0.03 -19.01 2.48
N GLN A 269 -1.12 -18.78 3.10
CA GLN A 269 -2.22 -18.00 2.51
C GLN A 269 -1.79 -16.56 2.22
N LEU A 270 -0.98 -15.94 3.09
CA LEU A 270 -0.37 -14.63 2.81
C LEU A 270 0.48 -14.64 1.52
N ALA A 271 1.21 -15.72 1.25
CA ALA A 271 2.00 -15.82 0.03
C ALA A 271 1.12 -15.95 -1.22
N GLU A 272 0.03 -16.71 -1.14
CA GLU A 272 -0.93 -16.84 -2.24
C GLU A 272 -1.63 -15.50 -2.53
N ASP A 273 -2.07 -14.82 -1.48
CA ASP A 273 -2.71 -13.50 -1.56
C ASP A 273 -1.74 -12.45 -2.13
N TYR A 274 -0.49 -12.47 -1.69
CA TYR A 274 0.57 -11.60 -2.21
C TYR A 274 0.76 -11.78 -3.71
N ARG A 275 0.79 -13.03 -4.18
CA ARG A 275 0.94 -13.35 -5.61
C ARG A 275 -0.18 -12.74 -6.45
N ARG A 276 -1.42 -12.70 -5.93
CA ARG A 276 -2.55 -12.02 -6.59
C ARG A 276 -2.39 -10.50 -6.55
N SER A 277 -2.01 -9.95 -5.39
CA SER A 277 -1.78 -8.50 -5.20
C SER A 277 -0.66 -7.93 -6.08
N GLN A 278 0.30 -8.74 -6.53
CA GLN A 278 1.32 -8.32 -7.50
C GLN A 278 0.71 -7.82 -8.82
N LEU A 279 -0.43 -8.37 -9.24
CA LEU A 279 -1.11 -7.91 -10.45
C LEU A 279 -1.69 -6.51 -10.26
N LEU A 280 -2.30 -6.21 -9.11
CA LEU A 280 -2.79 -4.87 -8.79
C LEU A 280 -1.65 -3.86 -8.72
N ALA A 281 -0.55 -4.23 -8.06
CA ALA A 281 0.66 -3.43 -7.98
C ALA A 281 1.22 -3.12 -9.38
N LEU A 282 1.23 -4.11 -10.29
CA LEU A 282 1.63 -3.89 -11.67
C LEU A 282 0.70 -2.91 -12.39
N LEU A 283 -0.62 -3.07 -12.28
CA LEU A 283 -1.58 -2.17 -12.92
C LEU A 283 -1.40 -0.72 -12.45
N LEU A 284 -1.12 -0.51 -11.17
CA LEU A 284 -0.72 0.80 -10.64
C LEU A 284 0.57 1.34 -11.25
N CYS A 285 1.61 0.49 -11.32
CA CYS A 285 2.88 0.86 -11.96
C CYS A 285 2.71 1.22 -13.44
N ILE A 286 1.81 0.52 -14.15
CA ILE A 286 1.45 0.85 -15.53
C ILE A 286 0.82 2.24 -15.59
N GLY A 287 -0.13 2.53 -14.71
CA GLY A 287 -0.84 3.82 -14.71
C GLY A 287 0.04 5.05 -14.42
N SER A 288 1.18 4.80 -13.76
CA SER A 288 2.23 5.77 -13.44
C SER A 288 3.55 5.47 -14.13
N VAL A 289 3.51 4.82 -15.31
CA VAL A 289 4.72 4.37 -16.02
C VAL A 289 5.67 5.52 -16.35
N ASP A 290 5.14 6.73 -16.55
CA ASP A 290 5.90 7.95 -16.78
C ASP A 290 6.87 8.29 -15.63
N VAL A 291 6.58 7.87 -14.41
CA VAL A 291 7.48 8.01 -13.25
C VAL A 291 8.74 7.15 -13.40
N ALA A 292 8.61 5.99 -14.08
CA ALA A 292 9.72 5.06 -14.29
C ALA A 292 10.49 5.32 -15.59
N LEU A 293 9.88 5.93 -16.61
CA LEU A 293 10.54 6.17 -17.90
C LEU A 293 11.47 7.39 -17.84
N GLY A 294 12.55 7.36 -18.63
CA GLY A 294 13.52 8.45 -18.71
C GLY A 294 14.68 8.36 -17.72
N ASN A 295 14.72 7.33 -16.87
CA ASN A 295 15.87 6.96 -16.06
C ASN A 295 16.23 5.49 -16.28
N ALA A 296 17.49 5.22 -16.61
CA ALA A 296 17.92 3.88 -17.02
C ALA A 296 17.75 2.81 -15.92
N LEU A 297 17.92 3.18 -14.65
CA LEU A 297 17.78 2.24 -13.52
C LEU A 297 16.30 1.85 -13.32
N THR A 298 15.40 2.83 -13.37
CA THR A 298 13.96 2.59 -13.19
C THR A 298 13.35 1.90 -14.41
N GLU A 299 13.80 2.23 -15.61
CA GLU A 299 13.43 1.50 -16.83
C GLU A 299 13.85 0.02 -16.76
N GLN A 300 15.09 -0.25 -16.32
CA GLN A 300 15.56 -1.63 -16.19
C GLN A 300 14.76 -2.38 -15.10
N ARG A 301 14.53 -1.75 -13.95
CA ARG A 301 13.69 -2.33 -12.88
C ARG A 301 12.28 -2.65 -13.36
N LEU A 302 11.66 -1.77 -14.17
CA LEU A 302 10.35 -2.01 -14.77
C LEU A 302 10.39 -3.22 -15.71
N VAL A 303 11.40 -3.32 -16.58
CA VAL A 303 11.56 -4.48 -17.49
C VAL A 303 11.71 -5.77 -16.68
N ASP A 304 12.55 -5.77 -15.64
CA ASP A 304 12.79 -6.95 -14.81
C ASP A 304 11.53 -7.39 -14.06
N VAL A 305 10.75 -6.44 -13.52
CA VAL A 305 9.44 -6.72 -12.90
C VAL A 305 8.50 -7.39 -13.89
N LEU A 306 8.39 -6.84 -15.10
CA LEU A 306 7.48 -7.38 -16.11
C LEU A 306 7.88 -8.79 -16.56
N GLN A 307 9.18 -9.05 -16.71
CA GLN A 307 9.69 -10.37 -17.06
C GLN A 307 9.45 -11.37 -15.93
N ASP A 308 9.73 -11.00 -14.68
CA ASP A 308 9.52 -11.88 -13.54
C ASP A 308 8.04 -12.23 -13.38
N LEU A 309 7.15 -11.23 -13.40
CA LEU A 309 5.70 -11.47 -13.29
C LEU A 309 5.16 -12.32 -14.45
N HIS A 310 5.72 -12.19 -15.65
CA HIS A 310 5.38 -13.05 -16.78
C HIS A 310 5.85 -14.49 -16.55
N GLN A 311 7.11 -14.69 -16.15
CA GLN A 311 7.71 -16.01 -15.90
C GLN A 311 7.02 -16.74 -14.74
N ASP A 312 6.68 -15.99 -13.69
CA ASP A 312 5.97 -16.49 -12.54
C ASP A 312 4.50 -16.81 -12.88
N GLY A 313 3.99 -16.46 -14.07
CA GLY A 313 2.61 -16.71 -14.47
C GLY A 313 1.59 -15.76 -13.85
N VAL A 314 2.03 -14.66 -13.23
CA VAL A 314 1.14 -13.65 -12.63
C VAL A 314 0.33 -12.89 -13.68
N LEU A 315 0.87 -12.78 -14.90
CA LEU A 315 0.17 -12.18 -16.05
C LEU A 315 -0.75 -13.18 -16.78
N SER A 316 -0.91 -14.41 -16.27
CA SER A 316 -1.79 -15.40 -16.89
C SER A 316 -3.26 -15.10 -16.58
N PRO A 317 -4.17 -15.26 -17.56
CA PRO A 317 -5.61 -15.22 -17.31
C PRO A 317 -6.10 -16.23 -16.26
N ASP A 318 -5.37 -17.33 -16.04
CA ASP A 318 -5.79 -18.40 -15.13
C ASP A 318 -5.68 -18.00 -13.65
N LEU A 319 -4.75 -17.10 -13.30
CA LEU A 319 -4.66 -16.52 -11.95
C LEU A 319 -5.90 -15.64 -11.66
N LEU A 320 -6.64 -15.24 -12.71
CA LEU A 320 -7.82 -14.38 -12.63
C LEU A 320 -9.12 -15.19 -12.42
N ALA A 321 -9.07 -16.51 -12.56
CA ALA A 321 -10.22 -17.42 -12.43
C ALA A 321 -10.29 -18.13 -11.06
N GLN A 322 -9.31 -17.91 -10.19
CA GLN A 322 -9.19 -18.47 -8.83
C GLN A 322 -9.33 -17.38 -7.78
#